data_AF-A0A2U1TII8-F1
#
_entry.id   AF-A0A2U1TII8-F1
#
_cell.length_a   1.000
_cell.length_b   1.000
_cell.length_c   1.000
_cell.angle_alpha   90.00
_cell.angle_beta   90.00
_cell.angle_gamma   90.00
#
_symmetry.space_group_name_H-M   'P 1'
#
loop_
_entity.id
_entity.type
_entity.pdbx_description
1 polymer ?
#
loop_
_entity_poly.entity_id
_entity_poly.type
_entity_poly.pdbx_seq_one_letter_code
_entity_poly.pdbx_strand_id
1 'polypeptide(L)'
;MSLKYDCFLRNKTKEINVSLLNKEPDMYELIGSVRDLFSSSYNNNLIANTETIEELWGTLFNVFCGSSFYENKFDAIFAMGDVYLYAKRKNINLNLDSLKEWRGKNNVSTSTEEILECVDDILT
;
A
#
# COMPACT_ATOMS: atom_id res chain seq x y z
N MET A 1 -17.11 -11.64 12.85
CA MET A 1 -16.30 -11.29 14.05
C MET A 1 -15.25 -10.31 13.57
N SER A 2 -15.20 -9.08 14.09
CA SER A 2 -14.19 -8.09 13.67
C SER A 2 -12.83 -8.54 14.18
N LEU A 3 -11.83 -8.58 13.30
CA LEU A 3 -10.45 -8.86 13.70
C LEU A 3 -9.85 -7.65 14.42
N LYS A 4 -8.77 -7.90 15.17
CA LYS A 4 -8.16 -6.94 16.10
C LYS A 4 -7.86 -5.57 15.45
N TYR A 5 -7.49 -5.56 14.17
CA TYR A 5 -7.06 -4.34 13.48
C TYR A 5 -8.01 -3.88 12.38
N ASP A 6 -9.17 -4.52 12.18
CA ASP A 6 -10.11 -4.09 11.13
C ASP A 6 -10.54 -2.63 11.28
N CYS A 7 -10.97 -2.24 12.48
CA CYS A 7 -11.42 -0.86 12.74
C CYS A 7 -10.27 0.14 12.55
N PHE A 8 -9.08 -0.21 13.01
CA PHE A 8 -7.89 0.61 12.85
C PHE A 8 -7.57 0.84 11.36
N LEU A 9 -7.46 -0.24 10.58
CA LEU A 9 -7.13 -0.14 9.16
C LEU A 9 -8.21 0.60 8.38
N ARG A 10 -9.51 0.34 8.64
CA ARG A 10 -10.60 1.08 7.99
C ARG A 10 -10.55 2.58 8.29
N ASN A 11 -10.20 2.97 9.52
CA ASN A 11 -10.04 4.38 9.86
C ASN A 11 -8.82 4.98 9.16
N LYS A 12 -7.69 4.27 9.13
CA LYS A 12 -6.49 4.73 8.41
C LYS A 12 -6.70 4.84 6.90
N THR A 13 -7.39 3.89 6.28
CA THR A 13 -7.79 3.99 4.87
C THR A 13 -8.60 5.28 4.61
N LYS A 14 -9.55 5.61 5.48
CA LYS A 14 -10.33 6.86 5.37
C LYS A 14 -9.47 8.10 5.52
N GLU A 15 -8.61 8.15 6.54
CA GLU A 15 -7.68 9.26 6.77
C GLU A 15 -6.76 9.48 5.56
N ILE A 16 -6.15 8.40 5.03
CA ILE A 16 -5.29 8.46 3.84
C ILE A 16 -6.05 8.98 2.62
N ASN A 17 -7.27 8.51 2.39
CA ASN A 17 -8.09 9.00 1.27
C ASN A 17 -8.40 10.49 1.41
N VAL A 18 -8.71 10.98 2.62
CA VAL A 18 -8.95 12.41 2.88
C VAL A 18 -7.68 13.23 2.64
N SER A 19 -6.54 12.79 3.16
CA SER A 19 -5.25 13.46 2.96
C SER A 19 -4.85 13.53 1.48
N LEU A 20 -5.08 12.46 0.72
CA LEU A 20 -4.86 12.45 -0.73
C LEU A 20 -5.75 13.46 -1.46
N LEU A 21 -7.04 13.53 -1.11
CA LEU A 21 -7.97 14.51 -1.69
C LEU A 21 -7.58 15.95 -1.37
N ASN A 22 -7.07 16.20 -0.17
CA ASN A 22 -6.56 17.49 0.27
C ASN A 22 -5.18 17.83 -0.31
N LYS A 23 -4.53 16.89 -1.02
CA LYS A 23 -3.16 17.01 -1.53
C LYS A 23 -2.16 17.35 -0.42
N GLU A 24 -2.30 16.68 0.72
CA GLU A 24 -1.40 16.87 1.84
C GLU A 24 0.02 16.37 1.49
N PRO A 25 1.06 17.17 1.74
CA PRO A 25 2.44 16.80 1.41
C PRO A 25 2.99 15.72 2.33
N ASP A 26 2.50 15.63 3.57
CA ASP A 26 3.09 14.82 4.63
C ASP A 26 2.14 13.68 5.04
N MET A 27 2.14 12.58 4.27
CA MET A 27 1.34 11.39 4.58
C MET A 27 2.14 10.29 5.29
N TYR A 28 3.43 10.54 5.56
CA TYR A 28 4.38 9.55 6.06
C TYR A 28 3.94 8.91 7.39
N GLU A 29 3.35 9.66 8.34
CA GLU A 29 2.88 9.08 9.60
C GLU A 29 1.67 8.16 9.40
N LEU A 30 0.75 8.56 8.50
CA LEU A 30 -0.45 7.77 8.21
C LEU A 30 -0.07 6.46 7.55
N ILE A 31 0.76 6.53 6.50
CA ILE A 31 1.23 5.35 5.76
C ILE A 31 2.16 4.50 6.63
N GLY A 32 3.07 5.13 7.38
CA GLY A 32 3.98 4.45 8.31
C GLY A 32 3.24 3.65 9.38
N SER A 33 2.17 4.21 9.96
CA SER A 33 1.37 3.51 10.97
C SER A 33 0.65 2.27 10.42
N VAL A 34 0.30 2.27 9.13
CA VAL A 34 -0.20 1.08 8.44
C VAL A 34 0.93 0.08 8.28
N ARG A 35 2.06 0.53 7.74
CA ARG A 35 3.23 -0.30 7.44
C ARG A 35 3.73 -1.06 8.67
N ASP A 36 3.78 -0.41 9.83
CA ASP A 36 4.21 -1.01 11.11
C ASP A 36 3.42 -2.27 11.49
N LEU A 37 2.17 -2.40 11.03
CA LEU A 37 1.36 -3.60 11.28
C LEU A 37 1.76 -4.79 10.39
N PHE A 38 2.25 -4.52 9.19
CA PHE A 38 2.56 -5.53 8.17
C PHE A 38 4.05 -5.92 8.14
N SER A 39 4.93 -5.03 8.60
CA SER A 39 6.39 -5.20 8.59
C SER A 39 6.89 -6.33 9.51
N SER A 40 6.10 -6.74 10.51
CA SER A 40 6.47 -7.84 11.39
C SER A 40 6.38 -9.19 10.67
N SER A 41 7.55 -9.82 10.46
CA SER A 41 7.66 -11.17 9.90
C SER A 41 7.04 -12.26 10.78
N TYR A 42 6.78 -11.96 12.05
CA TYR A 42 6.23 -12.87 13.04
C TYR A 42 4.70 -12.81 13.15
N ASN A 43 4.02 -11.97 12.37
CA ASN A 43 2.56 -11.91 12.35
C ASN A 43 1.95 -13.12 11.62
N ASN A 44 1.90 -14.24 12.33
CA ASN A 44 1.30 -15.49 11.86
C ASN A 44 -0.24 -15.48 11.92
N ASN A 45 -0.83 -14.53 12.63
CA ASN A 45 -2.28 -14.39 12.70
C ASN A 45 -2.86 -13.48 11.61
N LEU A 46 -4.13 -13.73 11.27
CA LEU A 46 -4.90 -12.82 10.43
C LEU A 46 -5.19 -11.54 11.24
N ILE A 47 -4.70 -10.39 10.79
CA ILE A 47 -4.77 -9.12 11.54
C ILE A 47 -6.03 -8.34 11.22
N ALA A 48 -6.55 -8.50 10.00
CA ALA A 48 -7.74 -7.86 9.46
C ALA A 48 -8.39 -8.76 8.40
N ASN A 49 -9.65 -8.53 8.10
CA ASN A 49 -10.40 -9.29 7.10
C ASN A 49 -9.83 -9.00 5.71
N THR A 50 -9.97 -9.96 4.80
CA THR A 50 -9.53 -9.84 3.40
C THR A 50 -10.05 -8.57 2.73
N GLU A 51 -11.34 -8.27 2.88
CA GLU A 51 -11.96 -7.04 2.35
C GLU A 51 -11.24 -5.78 2.84
N THR A 52 -10.91 -5.71 4.14
CA THR A 52 -10.20 -4.55 4.72
C THR A 52 -8.79 -4.41 4.14
N ILE A 53 -8.11 -5.54 3.86
CA ILE A 53 -6.76 -5.56 3.28
C ILE A 53 -6.80 -5.15 1.80
N GLU A 54 -7.81 -5.61 1.05
CA GLU A 54 -8.03 -5.22 -0.34
C GLU A 54 -8.38 -3.73 -0.48
N GLU A 55 -9.22 -3.21 0.42
CA GLU A 55 -9.55 -1.78 0.47
C GLU A 55 -8.31 -0.93 0.75
N LEU A 56 -7.49 -1.34 1.73
CA LEU A 56 -6.22 -0.68 2.04
C LEU A 56 -5.26 -0.72 0.84
N TRP A 57 -5.14 -1.87 0.17
CA TRP A 57 -4.31 -2.02 -1.03
C TRP A 57 -4.71 -1.03 -2.12
N GLY A 58 -6.01 -0.91 -2.40
CA GLY A 58 -6.53 0.07 -3.35
C GLY A 58 -6.23 1.51 -2.96
N THR A 59 -6.39 1.85 -1.67
CA THR A 59 -6.07 3.18 -1.17
C THR A 59 -4.58 3.52 -1.28
N LEU A 60 -3.68 2.60 -0.94
CA LEU A 60 -2.24 2.82 -1.10
C LEU A 60 -1.87 2.99 -2.58
N PHE A 61 -2.44 2.18 -3.47
CA PHE A 61 -2.22 2.33 -4.91
C PHE A 61 -2.72 3.70 -5.44
N ASN A 62 -3.83 4.21 -4.91
CA ASN A 62 -4.32 5.55 -5.26
C ASN A 62 -3.36 6.64 -4.80
N VAL A 63 -2.73 6.52 -3.62
CA VAL A 63 -1.69 7.47 -3.18
C VAL A 63 -0.47 7.39 -4.11
N PHE A 64 -0.02 6.18 -4.40
CA PHE A 64 1.11 5.93 -5.30
C PHE A 64 0.92 6.57 -6.69
N CYS A 65 -0.25 6.41 -7.29
CA CYS A 65 -0.54 6.97 -8.61
C CYS A 65 -0.89 8.47 -8.56
N GLY A 66 -1.65 8.89 -7.54
CA GLY A 66 -2.36 10.16 -7.51
C GLY A 66 -1.66 11.28 -6.73
N SER A 67 -0.70 10.97 -5.86
CA SER A 67 0.03 12.00 -5.12
C SER A 67 0.91 12.84 -6.04
N SER A 68 1.00 14.15 -5.77
CA SER A 68 1.97 15.02 -6.44
C SER A 68 3.36 14.98 -5.80
N PHE A 69 3.49 14.41 -4.61
CA PHE A 69 4.71 14.41 -3.80
C PHE A 69 5.42 13.07 -3.92
N TYR A 70 6.72 13.12 -4.24
CA TYR A 70 7.56 11.93 -4.39
C TYR A 70 7.53 11.06 -3.12
N GLU A 71 7.74 11.67 -1.95
CA GLU A 71 7.79 10.95 -0.68
C GLU A 71 6.52 10.14 -0.41
N ASN A 72 5.35 10.73 -0.62
CA ASN A 72 4.09 10.01 -0.49
C ASN A 72 3.97 8.83 -1.47
N LYS A 73 4.50 8.95 -2.69
CA LYS A 73 4.51 7.82 -3.64
C LYS A 73 5.45 6.72 -3.17
N PHE A 74 6.63 7.11 -2.70
CA PHE A 74 7.66 6.20 -2.21
C PHE A 74 7.19 5.45 -0.97
N ASP A 75 6.65 6.15 0.03
CA ASP A 75 6.05 5.56 1.23
C ASP A 75 4.91 4.62 0.88
N ALA A 76 4.04 5.00 -0.07
CA ALA A 76 2.93 4.17 -0.50
C ALA A 76 3.41 2.87 -1.15
N ILE A 77 4.34 2.91 -2.11
CA ILE A 77 4.82 1.68 -2.76
C ILE A 77 5.57 0.78 -1.78
N PHE A 78 6.29 1.37 -0.84
CA PHE A 78 7.00 0.59 0.18
C PHE A 78 6.03 -0.10 1.15
N ALA A 79 4.99 0.61 1.60
CA ALA A 79 3.91 0.01 2.39
C ALA A 79 3.13 -1.06 1.60
N MET A 80 2.91 -0.85 0.29
CA MET A 80 2.33 -1.86 -0.59
C MET A 80 3.16 -3.13 -0.61
N GLY A 81 4.50 -3.03 -0.66
CA GLY A 81 5.40 -4.19 -0.56
C GLY A 81 5.15 -5.02 0.70
N ASP A 82 5.11 -4.37 1.87
CA ASP A 82 4.85 -5.05 3.14
C ASP A 82 3.46 -5.69 3.19
N VAL A 83 2.43 -5.00 2.70
CA VAL A 83 1.05 -5.52 2.59
C VAL A 83 0.99 -6.72 1.64
N TYR A 84 1.68 -6.66 0.50
CA TYR A 84 1.71 -7.75 -0.47
C TYR A 84 2.36 -9.01 0.10
N LEU A 85 3.53 -8.87 0.74
CA LEU A 85 4.21 -9.99 1.40
C LEU A 85 3.34 -10.60 2.50
N TYR A 86 2.64 -9.77 3.26
CA TYR A 86 1.65 -10.26 4.22
C TYR A 86 0.51 -11.04 3.54
N ALA A 87 -0.12 -10.47 2.51
CA ALA A 87 -1.23 -11.09 1.80
C ALA A 87 -0.84 -12.46 1.22
N LYS A 88 0.34 -12.55 0.57
CA LYS A 88 0.91 -13.79 0.06
C LYS A 88 1.04 -14.85 1.16
N ARG A 89 1.57 -14.49 2.34
CA ARG A 89 1.68 -15.40 3.50
C ARG A 89 0.33 -15.86 4.05
N LYS A 90 -0.75 -15.10 3.83
CA LYS A 90 -2.12 -15.45 4.28
C LYS A 90 -2.99 -16.04 3.18
N ASN A 91 -2.45 -16.30 1.99
CA ASN A 91 -3.21 -16.73 0.81
C ASN A 91 -4.35 -15.75 0.46
N ILE A 92 -4.10 -14.45 0.63
CA ILE A 92 -4.99 -13.38 0.17
C ILE A 92 -4.52 -12.95 -1.22
N ASN A 93 -5.42 -13.05 -2.20
CA ASN A 93 -5.12 -12.73 -3.59
C ASN A 93 -5.42 -11.25 -3.86
N LEU A 94 -4.39 -10.41 -3.83
CA LEU A 94 -4.51 -9.01 -4.22
C LEU A 94 -4.54 -8.87 -5.75
N ASN A 95 -5.36 -7.95 -6.24
CA ASN A 95 -5.39 -7.60 -7.66
C ASN A 95 -4.14 -6.77 -8.02
N LEU A 96 -3.28 -7.33 -8.86
CA LEU A 96 -2.04 -6.70 -9.34
C LEU A 96 -2.17 -6.09 -10.74
N ASP A 97 -3.32 -6.21 -11.40
CA ASP A 97 -3.47 -5.81 -12.80
C ASP A 97 -3.22 -4.32 -13.01
N SER A 98 -3.74 -3.47 -12.11
CA SER A 98 -3.48 -2.03 -12.14
C SER A 98 -2.00 -1.69 -11.95
N LEU A 99 -1.29 -2.47 -11.12
CA LEU A 99 0.15 -2.26 -10.89
C LEU A 99 0.98 -2.71 -12.11
N LYS A 100 0.61 -3.83 -12.74
CA LYS A 100 1.20 -4.28 -14.00
C LYS A 100 0.98 -3.27 -15.13
N GLU A 101 -0.22 -2.72 -15.23
CA GLU A 101 -0.54 -1.67 -16.20
C GLU A 101 0.30 -0.41 -15.95
N TRP A 102 0.40 0.01 -14.69
CA TRP A 102 1.26 1.12 -14.29
C TRP A 102 2.71 0.86 -14.70
N ARG A 103 3.23 -0.34 -14.41
CA ARG A 103 4.60 -0.74 -14.75
C ARG A 103 4.85 -0.78 -16.25
N GLY A 104 3.88 -1.24 -17.04
CA GLY A 104 3.98 -1.27 -18.51
C GLY A 104 4.00 0.12 -19.15
N LYS A 105 3.45 1.14 -18.47
CA LYS A 105 3.45 2.54 -18.92
C LYS A 105 4.65 3.34 -18.41
N ASN A 106 5.37 2.85 -17.40
CA ASN A 106 6.44 3.59 -16.74
C ASN A 106 7.80 2.90 -16.89
N ASN A 107 8.84 3.72 -17.03
CA ASN A 107 10.23 3.28 -17.11
C ASN A 107 11.15 4.32 -16.49
N VAL A 108 12.47 4.13 -16.59
CA VAL A 108 13.49 5.01 -16.00
C VAL A 108 13.44 6.47 -16.50
N SER A 109 12.72 6.75 -17.58
CA SER A 109 12.51 8.12 -18.07
C SER A 109 11.26 8.80 -17.50
N THR A 110 10.32 8.04 -16.90
CA THR A 110 9.05 8.56 -16.38
C THR A 110 8.88 8.35 -14.87
N SER A 111 9.77 7.59 -14.24
CA SER A 111 9.79 7.31 -12.81
C SER A 111 11.23 7.16 -12.31
N THR A 112 11.41 7.07 -11.00
CA THR A 112 12.73 6.80 -10.40
C THR A 112 13.02 5.31 -10.44
N GLU A 113 14.32 4.96 -10.49
CA GLU A 113 14.78 3.57 -10.43
C GLU A 113 14.27 2.89 -9.15
N GLU A 114 14.34 3.58 -8.01
CA GLU A 114 13.86 3.09 -6.71
C GLU A 114 12.37 2.68 -6.73
N ILE A 115 11.50 3.50 -7.35
CA ILE A 115 10.08 3.15 -7.48
C ILE A 115 9.91 1.93 -8.38
N LEU A 116 10.64 1.87 -9.50
CA LEU A 116 10.54 0.77 -10.45
C LEU A 116 10.98 -0.56 -9.81
N GLU A 117 12.07 -0.54 -9.04
CA GLU A 117 12.55 -1.68 -8.26
C GLU A 117 11.49 -2.15 -7.26
N CYS A 118 10.89 -1.24 -6.49
CA CYS A 118 9.83 -1.60 -5.55
C CYS A 118 8.60 -2.24 -6.24
N VAL A 119 8.25 -1.76 -7.43
CA VAL A 119 7.15 -2.32 -8.22
C VAL A 119 7.52 -3.70 -8.76
N ASP A 120 8.74 -3.85 -9.27
CA ASP A 120 9.23 -5.12 -9.82
C ASP A 120 9.34 -6.21 -8.73
N ASP A 121 9.73 -5.84 -7.51
CA ASP A 121 9.75 -6.72 -6.34
C ASP A 121 8.35 -7.26 -5.97
N ILE A 122 7.31 -6.44 -6.12
CA ILE A 122 5.92 -6.87 -5.86
C ILE A 122 5.41 -7.80 -6.97
N LEU A 123 5.85 -7.59 -8.21
CA LEU A 123 5.38 -8.33 -9.38
C LEU A 123 6.11 -9.68 -9.60
N THR A 124 7.16 -9.96 -8.83
CA THR A 124 8.01 -11.17 -8.93
C THR A 124 7.60 -12.27 -7.94
#